data_AF-A0AAV5K029-F1
#
_entry.id   AF-A0AAV5K029-F1
#
_cell.length_a   1.000
_cell.length_b   1.000
_cell.length_c   1.000
_cell.angle_alpha   90.00
_cell.angle_beta   90.00
_cell.angle_gamma   90.00
#
_symmetry.space_group_name_H-M   'P 1'
#
loop_
_entity.id
_entity.type
_entity.pdbx_description
1 polymer ?
#
loop_
_entity_poly.entity_id
_entity_poly.type
_entity_poly.pdbx_seq_one_letter_code
_entity_poly.pdbx_strand_id
1 'polypeptide(L)'
;MAFSTAQIHVLGVTGFPSTRKPNHSSPRTVFFGQRIGKMSPAFFRLSKNNATRRVGPLRVVNEKVVGIDLGTTNSAVAAMEGGKPTIVTNAEGQRTTPSVVAYTKNGDRLVGQIAKRQAVVNPENTFFSVKRFIGRKMSEVDEESKQVSYKVVRDENGNVKLECPAIGKQFAAEEISAQVLRKLVDDASKFLNDKVTKAVVTVPAYFNDSQRTATKDAGRIAGLEVLRIINEPTAASLAYGFEKKNNETILVFDLGGGTFDVSVLEVGDGVFEVLSTSGDTHLGGDDFDKRVVDWLSENFKRDEGIDLLKDKQALQRLTETAEKAKMELSSLTQANISLPFITATADGPKHIETTLTRVKFEELCSDLLDRLKKPVENSLRDAKLSFKDIDEVILVGGSTRIPAVQELVKKMTGKEPNVTVNPDEVVALGAAVQVWFCSLDMYM
;
A
#
# COMPACT_ATOMS: atom_id res chain seq x y z
N MET A 1 7.87 -48.15 17.82
CA MET A 1 8.54 -49.09 16.87
C MET A 1 7.65 -49.15 15.65
N ALA A 2 8.05 -48.89 14.40
CA ALA A 2 9.35 -48.93 13.76
C ALA A 2 9.52 -47.77 12.76
N PHE A 3 10.76 -47.30 12.63
CA PHE A 3 11.20 -46.34 11.61
C PHE A 3 11.63 -47.09 10.35
N SER A 4 11.37 -46.52 9.17
CA SER A 4 11.95 -46.96 7.89
C SER A 4 12.77 -45.81 7.31
N THR A 5 14.07 -46.04 7.15
CA THR A 5 15.09 -45.15 6.62
C THR A 5 15.34 -45.46 5.15
N ALA A 6 15.24 -44.45 4.27
CA ALA A 6 15.64 -44.55 2.87
C ALA A 6 17.04 -43.92 2.66
N GLN A 7 17.98 -44.74 2.18
CA GLN A 7 19.31 -44.33 1.73
C GLN A 7 19.26 -43.89 0.25
N ILE A 8 19.96 -42.80 -0.07
CA ILE A 8 20.16 -42.30 -1.44
C ILE A 8 21.55 -42.73 -1.92
N HIS A 9 21.60 -43.47 -3.03
CA HIS A 9 22.80 -43.77 -3.80
C HIS A 9 23.01 -42.72 -4.89
N VAL A 10 24.22 -42.16 -4.98
CA VAL A 10 24.69 -41.37 -6.13
C VAL A 10 25.90 -42.08 -6.75
N LEU A 11 25.69 -42.65 -7.93
CA LEU A 11 26.71 -42.98 -8.95
C LEU A 11 26.58 -41.89 -10.02
N GLY A 12 27.59 -41.37 -10.71
CA GLY A 12 28.93 -41.85 -11.01
C GLY A 12 29.26 -41.27 -12.39
N VAL A 13 30.31 -40.47 -12.46
CA VAL A 13 30.77 -39.67 -13.61
C VAL A 13 31.31 -40.56 -14.73
N THR A 14 30.98 -40.28 -16.00
CA THR A 14 31.84 -40.61 -17.16
C THR A 14 31.74 -39.53 -18.24
N GLY A 15 32.88 -39.06 -18.75
CA GLY A 15 32.93 -38.12 -19.90
C GLY A 15 34.25 -37.36 -20.04
N PHE A 16 35.20 -37.94 -20.79
CA PHE A 16 36.34 -37.28 -21.46
C PHE A 16 36.37 -37.84 -22.91
N PRO A 17 36.91 -37.15 -23.94
CA PRO A 17 38.20 -36.46 -23.88
C PRO A 17 38.37 -35.11 -24.63
N SER A 18 39.33 -34.33 -24.11
CA SER A 18 40.41 -33.59 -24.80
C SER A 18 40.11 -32.61 -25.93
N THR A 19 40.43 -31.32 -25.72
CA THR A 19 41.35 -30.56 -26.60
C THR A 19 42.01 -29.37 -25.89
N ARG A 20 43.35 -29.36 -25.93
CA ARG A 20 44.35 -28.26 -25.95
C ARG A 20 44.38 -27.15 -24.87
N LYS A 21 45.59 -27.01 -24.29
CA LYS A 21 46.05 -26.06 -23.26
C LYS A 21 46.28 -24.61 -23.76
N PRO A 22 46.39 -23.62 -22.84
CA PRO A 22 46.28 -22.19 -23.12
C PRO A 22 47.63 -21.47 -23.30
N ASN A 23 47.60 -20.31 -23.99
CA ASN A 23 48.71 -19.36 -24.05
C ASN A 23 48.55 -18.26 -22.98
N HIS A 24 49.49 -18.21 -22.03
CA HIS A 24 49.74 -17.07 -21.16
C HIS A 24 50.69 -16.09 -21.87
N SER A 25 50.38 -14.80 -21.85
CA SER A 25 51.40 -13.75 -21.99
C SER A 25 51.09 -12.58 -21.05
N SER A 26 52.01 -12.38 -20.12
CA SER A 26 52.14 -11.19 -19.28
C SER A 26 53.44 -10.48 -19.70
N PRO A 27 53.51 -9.14 -19.75
CA PRO A 27 54.80 -8.47 -19.90
C PRO A 27 55.42 -8.21 -18.52
N ARG A 28 56.58 -8.82 -18.29
CA ARG A 28 57.58 -8.42 -17.30
C ARG A 28 58.33 -7.19 -17.82
N THR A 29 58.66 -6.26 -16.95
CA THR A 29 59.75 -5.30 -17.18
C THR A 29 60.88 -5.56 -16.19
N VAL A 30 62.09 -5.51 -16.73
CA VAL A 30 63.35 -6.06 -16.24
C VAL A 30 64.09 -5.03 -15.37
N PHE A 31 64.62 -5.51 -14.25
CA PHE A 31 65.63 -4.83 -13.43
C PHE A 31 67.01 -4.96 -14.08
N PHE A 32 67.74 -3.85 -14.21
CA PHE A 32 69.20 -3.86 -14.35
C PHE A 32 69.80 -2.95 -13.27
N GLY A 33 70.66 -3.53 -12.44
CA GLY A 33 71.38 -2.83 -11.39
C GLY A 33 72.69 -2.23 -11.88
N GLN A 34 73.11 -1.14 -11.23
CA GLN A 34 74.51 -0.74 -11.17
C GLN A 34 74.87 -0.29 -9.75
N ARG A 35 76.09 -0.66 -9.34
CA ARG A 35 76.63 -0.62 -7.97
C ARG A 35 77.01 0.80 -7.50
N ILE A 36 76.62 1.05 -6.25
CA ILE A 36 77.26 1.75 -5.12
C ILE A 36 78.58 2.50 -5.37
N GLY A 37 78.56 3.82 -5.08
CA GLY A 37 79.72 4.65 -4.70
C GLY A 37 79.47 5.33 -3.35
N LYS A 38 80.51 5.46 -2.53
CA LYS A 38 80.50 5.83 -1.10
C LYS A 38 80.14 7.31 -0.80
N MET A 39 79.65 7.51 0.43
CA MET A 39 79.18 8.73 1.11
C MET A 39 80.14 9.93 1.16
N SER A 40 79.56 11.14 1.26
CA SER A 40 79.89 12.18 2.27
C SER A 40 78.72 13.18 2.43
N PRO A 41 78.54 13.82 3.60
CA PRO A 41 77.24 14.31 4.07
C PRO A 41 76.99 15.76 3.66
N ALA A 42 75.84 16.03 3.03
CA ALA A 42 75.33 17.38 2.84
C ALA A 42 74.03 17.54 3.65
N PHE A 43 74.08 18.44 4.62
CA PHE A 43 72.97 18.91 5.44
C PHE A 43 71.72 19.21 4.60
N PHE A 44 70.68 18.39 4.73
CA PHE A 44 69.35 18.74 4.22
C PHE A 44 68.53 19.42 5.33
N ARG A 45 68.33 20.72 5.12
CA ARG A 45 67.41 21.61 5.83
C ARG A 45 66.01 20.99 5.82
N LEU A 46 65.40 20.82 7.00
CA LEU A 46 63.96 20.58 7.11
C LEU A 46 63.20 21.74 6.45
N SER A 47 62.57 21.48 5.31
CA SER A 47 61.43 22.29 4.85
C SER A 47 60.19 21.78 5.58
N LYS A 48 59.64 22.60 6.48
CA LYS A 48 58.28 22.42 7.01
C LYS A 48 57.30 22.66 5.88
N ASN A 49 56.95 21.61 5.14
CA ASN A 49 55.78 21.65 4.27
C ASN A 49 54.51 21.54 5.14
N ASN A 50 53.98 22.69 5.56
CA ASN A 50 52.59 22.80 5.99
C ASN A 50 51.68 22.63 4.76
N ALA A 51 51.48 21.39 4.33
CA ALA A 51 50.40 21.04 3.42
C ALA A 51 49.11 20.93 4.23
N THR A 52 48.42 22.06 4.41
CA THR A 52 47.02 22.06 4.83
C THR A 52 46.21 21.35 3.76
N ARG A 53 45.86 20.07 3.98
CA ARG A 53 44.76 19.42 3.26
C ARG A 53 43.53 20.28 3.47
N ARG A 54 43.14 21.05 2.46
CA ARG A 54 41.80 21.64 2.40
C ARG A 54 40.82 20.48 2.31
N VAL A 55 40.32 20.05 3.47
CA VAL A 55 39.10 19.25 3.57
C VAL A 55 37.99 20.17 3.03
N GLY A 56 37.50 19.88 1.83
CA GLY A 56 36.28 20.53 1.35
C GLY A 56 35.15 20.28 2.36
N PRO A 57 34.18 21.19 2.49
CA PRO A 57 33.09 21.00 3.45
C PRO A 57 32.44 19.64 3.19
N LEU A 58 32.38 18.82 4.24
CA LEU A 58 31.69 17.54 4.21
C LEU A 58 30.22 17.86 3.96
N ARG A 59 29.75 17.63 2.72
CA ARG A 59 28.36 17.87 2.36
C ARG A 59 27.55 16.73 2.97
N VAL A 60 27.06 16.93 4.19
CA VAL A 60 26.01 16.08 4.76
C VAL A 60 24.76 16.34 3.93
N VAL A 61 24.54 15.53 2.91
CA VAL A 61 23.25 15.51 2.22
C VAL A 61 22.34 14.70 3.14
N ASN A 62 21.52 15.39 3.92
CA ASN A 62 20.53 14.74 4.75
C ASN A 62 19.37 14.33 3.83
N GLU A 63 19.52 13.17 3.19
CA GLU A 63 18.55 12.64 2.23
C GLU A 63 17.17 12.59 2.87
N LYS A 64 16.18 13.21 2.24
CA LYS A 64 14.82 13.20 2.75
C LYS A 64 14.19 11.86 2.47
N VAL A 65 13.77 11.21 3.55
CA VAL A 65 13.07 9.94 3.55
C VAL A 65 11.65 10.17 4.06
N VAL A 66 10.64 9.55 3.44
CA VAL A 66 9.23 9.70 3.81
C VAL A 66 8.57 8.36 4.11
N GLY A 67 7.55 8.39 4.96
CA GLY A 67 6.64 7.26 5.18
C GLY A 67 5.45 7.39 4.24
N ILE A 68 5.13 6.34 3.47
CA ILE A 68 4.02 6.33 2.52
C ILE A 68 3.04 5.24 2.92
N ASP A 69 1.80 5.64 3.16
CA ASP A 69 0.67 4.74 3.14
C ASP A 69 0.11 4.64 1.70
N LEU A 70 0.35 3.50 1.05
CA LEU A 70 -0.18 3.23 -0.29
C LEU A 70 -1.49 2.45 -0.16
N GLY A 71 -2.62 3.10 0.09
CA GLY A 71 -3.90 2.43 0.29
C GLY A 71 -4.67 2.11 -0.99
N THR A 72 -5.69 1.25 -0.87
CA THR A 72 -6.55 0.82 -1.99
C THR A 72 -7.35 1.98 -2.59
N THR A 73 -7.98 2.79 -1.73
CA THR A 73 -8.85 3.90 -2.13
C THR A 73 -8.13 5.25 -2.05
N ASN A 74 -7.41 5.48 -0.95
CA ASN A 74 -6.65 6.69 -0.69
C ASN A 74 -5.25 6.31 -0.25
N SER A 75 -4.28 7.18 -0.55
CA SER A 75 -2.91 7.10 -0.08
C SER A 75 -2.54 8.36 0.70
N ALA A 76 -1.59 8.25 1.61
CA ALA A 76 -1.09 9.36 2.41
C ALA A 76 0.44 9.31 2.48
N VAL A 77 1.06 10.47 2.69
CA VAL A 77 2.51 10.58 2.86
C VAL A 77 2.83 11.45 4.07
N ALA A 78 3.81 11.02 4.84
CA ALA A 78 4.25 11.68 6.06
C ALA A 78 5.77 11.84 6.08
N ALA A 79 6.23 12.87 6.75
CA ALA A 79 7.66 13.14 6.97
C ALA A 79 7.93 13.39 8.46
N MET A 80 9.18 13.25 8.87
CA MET A 80 9.61 13.64 10.21
C MET A 80 10.02 15.11 10.22
N GLU A 81 9.27 15.95 10.93
CA GLU A 81 9.54 17.38 11.10
C GLU A 81 9.71 17.72 12.57
N GLY A 82 10.85 18.32 12.93
CA GLY A 82 11.11 18.73 14.32
C GLY A 82 11.05 17.59 15.35
N GLY A 83 11.31 16.35 14.93
CA GLY A 83 11.21 15.17 15.79
C GLY A 83 9.82 14.53 15.84
N LYS A 84 8.84 15.02 15.08
CA LYS A 84 7.46 14.51 15.07
C LYS A 84 7.02 14.07 13.68
N PRO A 85 6.28 12.96 13.55
CA PRO A 85 5.69 12.58 12.27
C PRO A 85 4.58 13.58 11.90
N THR A 86 4.63 14.09 10.68
CA THR A 86 3.69 15.09 10.15
C THR A 86 3.19 14.67 8.78
N ILE A 87 1.87 14.70 8.57
CA ILE A 87 1.27 14.44 7.25
C ILE A 87 1.56 15.60 6.31
N VAL A 88 2.00 15.25 5.11
CA VAL A 88 2.20 16.16 3.99
C VAL A 88 0.87 16.45 3.30
N THR A 89 0.54 17.72 3.09
CA THR A 89 -0.61 18.10 2.25
C THR A 89 -0.22 18.05 0.77
N ASN A 90 -1.08 17.46 -0.06
CA ASN A 90 -0.88 17.43 -1.50
C ASN A 90 -1.08 18.81 -2.15
N ALA A 91 -0.75 18.91 -3.45
CA ALA A 91 -0.91 20.15 -4.22
C ALA A 91 -2.36 20.69 -4.24
N GLU A 92 -3.35 19.82 -4.00
CA GLU A 92 -4.77 20.16 -3.91
C GLU A 92 -5.23 20.58 -2.49
N GLY A 93 -4.30 20.66 -1.52
CA GLY A 93 -4.58 21.05 -0.14
C GLY A 93 -5.22 19.96 0.73
N GLN A 94 -5.23 18.71 0.26
CA GLN A 94 -5.78 17.56 0.98
C GLN A 94 -4.67 16.78 1.68
N ARG A 95 -5.02 16.11 2.77
CA ARG A 95 -4.10 15.28 3.59
C ARG A 95 -3.96 13.85 3.07
N THR A 96 -4.89 13.43 2.22
CA THR A 96 -4.86 12.16 1.50
C THR A 96 -5.02 12.42 0.00
N THR A 97 -4.55 11.48 -0.81
CA THR A 97 -4.65 11.50 -2.26
C THR A 97 -5.40 10.26 -2.72
N PRO A 98 -6.47 10.38 -3.53
CA PRO A 98 -7.12 9.21 -4.12
C PRO A 98 -6.12 8.34 -4.88
N SER A 99 -6.14 7.02 -4.66
CA SER A 99 -5.31 6.03 -5.35
C SER A 99 -5.88 5.75 -6.74
N VAL A 100 -6.04 6.81 -7.54
CA VAL A 100 -6.70 6.80 -8.85
C VAL A 100 -5.74 7.36 -9.89
N VAL A 101 -5.65 6.67 -11.02
CA VAL A 101 -4.82 7.05 -12.16
C VAL A 101 -5.69 7.02 -13.41
N ALA A 102 -5.56 8.01 -14.29
CA ALA A 102 -6.26 8.00 -15.56
C ALA A 102 -5.36 8.43 -16.71
N TYR A 103 -5.69 7.94 -17.90
CA TYR A 103 -5.08 8.39 -19.15
C TYR A 103 -6.14 9.07 -20.02
N THR A 104 -5.85 10.30 -20.43
CA THR A 104 -6.71 11.02 -21.39
C THR A 104 -6.55 10.43 -22.78
N LYS A 105 -7.48 10.75 -23.68
CA LYS A 105 -7.39 10.35 -25.10
C LYS A 105 -6.15 10.91 -25.81
N ASN A 106 -5.56 11.98 -25.29
CA ASN A 106 -4.33 12.58 -25.82
C ASN A 106 -3.06 11.94 -25.22
N GLY A 107 -3.21 10.98 -24.31
CA GLY A 107 -2.11 10.31 -23.63
C GLY A 107 -1.63 10.98 -22.34
N ASP A 108 -2.28 12.07 -21.90
CA ASP A 108 -1.92 12.73 -20.64
C ASP A 108 -2.26 11.82 -19.45
N ARG A 109 -1.32 11.72 -18.51
CA ARG A 109 -1.52 11.00 -17.26
C ARG A 109 -2.06 11.93 -16.17
N LEU A 110 -3.18 11.54 -15.57
CA LEU A 110 -3.79 12.18 -14.42
C LEU A 110 -3.66 11.26 -13.19
N VAL A 111 -3.44 11.82 -12.01
CA VAL A 111 -3.34 11.06 -10.75
C VAL A 111 -4.10 11.80 -9.64
N GLY A 112 -4.71 11.06 -8.72
CA GLY A 112 -5.39 11.63 -7.56
C GLY A 112 -6.74 12.24 -7.89
N GLN A 113 -7.04 13.40 -7.30
CA GLN A 113 -8.35 14.04 -7.42
C GLN A 113 -8.75 14.36 -8.87
N ILE A 114 -7.78 14.75 -9.70
CA ILE A 114 -8.02 15.09 -11.11
C ILE A 114 -8.43 13.82 -11.88
N ALA A 115 -7.78 12.68 -11.60
CA ALA A 115 -8.17 11.40 -12.18
C ALA A 115 -9.55 10.95 -11.69
N LYS A 116 -9.84 11.05 -10.38
CA LYS A 116 -11.16 10.68 -9.81
C LYS A 116 -12.30 11.48 -10.44
N ARG A 117 -12.12 12.79 -10.66
CA ARG A 117 -13.17 13.68 -11.23
C ARG A 117 -13.64 13.31 -12.63
N GLN A 118 -12.79 12.69 -13.45
CA GLN A 118 -13.13 12.36 -14.83
C GLN A 118 -13.50 10.89 -15.03
N ALA A 119 -13.55 10.09 -13.95
CA ALA A 119 -13.78 8.65 -14.03
C ALA A 119 -15.11 8.32 -14.74
N VAL A 120 -16.18 9.06 -14.47
CA VAL A 120 -17.50 8.87 -15.09
C VAL A 120 -17.48 9.01 -16.63
N VAL A 121 -16.68 9.92 -17.17
CA VAL A 121 -16.63 10.17 -18.63
C VAL A 121 -15.51 9.40 -19.32
N ASN A 122 -14.68 8.70 -18.56
CA ASN A 122 -13.54 7.92 -19.06
C ASN A 122 -13.32 6.64 -18.23
N PRO A 123 -14.36 5.80 -18.03
CA PRO A 123 -14.31 4.69 -17.08
C PRO A 123 -13.24 3.64 -17.45
N GLU A 124 -13.09 3.34 -18.74
CA GLU A 124 -12.18 2.30 -19.22
C GLU A 124 -10.69 2.66 -19.10
N ASN A 125 -10.37 3.95 -18.95
CA ASN A 125 -8.98 4.42 -18.82
C ASN A 125 -8.71 5.05 -17.45
N THR A 126 -9.58 4.79 -16.47
CA THR A 126 -9.45 5.29 -15.10
C THR A 126 -9.33 4.13 -14.13
N PHE A 127 -8.14 3.95 -13.59
CA PHE A 127 -7.75 2.85 -12.73
C PHE A 127 -7.86 3.26 -11.27
N PHE A 128 -8.69 2.54 -10.51
CA PHE A 128 -8.90 2.68 -9.07
C PHE A 128 -8.93 1.28 -8.43
N SER A 129 -8.80 1.20 -7.10
CA SER A 129 -8.75 -0.08 -6.36
C SER A 129 -7.63 -1.03 -6.83
N VAL A 130 -6.60 -0.50 -7.47
CA VAL A 130 -5.55 -1.30 -8.13
C VAL A 130 -4.76 -2.15 -7.16
N LYS A 131 -4.67 -1.74 -5.89
CA LYS A 131 -4.04 -2.51 -4.82
C LYS A 131 -4.68 -3.89 -4.62
N ARG A 132 -5.96 -4.09 -5.02
CA ARG A 132 -6.59 -5.41 -4.99
C ARG A 132 -6.01 -6.39 -6.01
N PHE A 133 -5.32 -5.90 -7.04
CA PHE A 133 -4.73 -6.71 -8.12
C PHE A 133 -3.20 -6.88 -8.02
N ILE A 134 -2.53 -6.09 -7.18
CA ILE A 134 -1.06 -6.06 -7.11
C ILE A 134 -0.52 -7.42 -6.66
N GLY A 135 0.45 -7.97 -7.40
CA GLY A 135 1.09 -9.25 -7.10
C GLY A 135 0.17 -10.48 -7.11
N ARG A 136 -1.04 -10.40 -7.69
CA ARG A 136 -1.98 -11.52 -7.78
C ARG A 136 -2.04 -12.15 -9.17
N LYS A 137 -2.46 -13.41 -9.21
CA LYS A 137 -2.89 -14.10 -10.43
C LYS A 137 -4.35 -13.78 -10.74
N MET A 138 -4.70 -13.85 -12.01
CA MET A 138 -6.08 -13.60 -12.45
C MET A 138 -7.08 -14.53 -11.76
N SER A 139 -6.72 -15.79 -11.50
CA SER A 139 -7.57 -16.77 -10.82
C SER A 139 -7.90 -16.43 -9.36
N GLU A 140 -7.22 -15.44 -8.77
CA GLU A 140 -7.47 -15.00 -7.40
C GLU A 140 -8.42 -13.79 -7.33
N VAL A 141 -8.73 -13.16 -8.47
CA VAL A 141 -9.40 -11.85 -8.53
C VAL A 141 -10.60 -11.84 -9.48
N ASP A 142 -11.20 -13.00 -9.75
CA ASP A 142 -12.32 -13.13 -10.68
C ASP A 142 -13.51 -12.26 -10.24
N GLU A 143 -13.77 -12.14 -8.93
CA GLU A 143 -14.85 -11.31 -8.41
C GLU A 143 -14.50 -9.82 -8.42
N GLU A 144 -13.31 -9.42 -7.96
CA GLU A 144 -12.85 -8.03 -8.00
C GLU A 144 -12.80 -7.47 -9.43
N SER A 145 -12.42 -8.30 -10.40
CA SER A 145 -12.36 -7.89 -11.80
C SER A 145 -13.72 -7.46 -12.38
N LYS A 146 -14.82 -7.95 -11.79
CA LYS A 146 -16.20 -7.60 -12.18
C LYS A 146 -16.69 -6.32 -11.50
N GLN A 147 -16.03 -5.87 -10.43
CA GLN A 147 -16.42 -4.69 -9.66
C GLN A 147 -15.90 -3.39 -10.29
N VAL A 148 -14.89 -3.48 -11.17
CA VAL A 148 -14.25 -2.33 -11.80
C VAL A 148 -14.79 -2.06 -13.21
N SER A 149 -14.76 -0.79 -13.60
CA SER A 149 -15.27 -0.35 -14.91
C SER A 149 -14.25 -0.59 -16.04
N TYR A 150 -12.96 -0.49 -15.75
CA TYR A 150 -11.87 -0.83 -16.67
C TYR A 150 -11.70 -2.33 -16.86
N LYS A 151 -10.97 -2.73 -17.91
CA LYS A 151 -10.80 -4.13 -18.29
C LYS A 151 -9.56 -4.72 -17.65
N VAL A 152 -9.76 -5.80 -16.90
CA VAL A 152 -8.73 -6.62 -16.28
C VAL A 152 -8.52 -7.87 -17.15
N VAL A 153 -7.30 -8.12 -17.59
CA VAL A 153 -6.94 -9.23 -18.48
C VAL A 153 -5.82 -10.07 -17.88
N ARG A 154 -5.67 -11.28 -18.42
CA ARG A 154 -4.64 -12.24 -18.02
C ARG A 154 -3.50 -12.24 -19.03
N ASP A 155 -2.26 -12.20 -18.57
CA ASP A 155 -1.08 -12.43 -19.42
C ASP A 155 -0.78 -13.94 -19.60
N GLU A 156 0.23 -14.26 -20.40
CA GLU A 156 0.65 -15.65 -20.68
C GLU A 156 1.06 -16.43 -19.41
N ASN A 157 1.49 -15.73 -18.36
CA ASN A 157 1.91 -16.31 -17.08
C ASN A 157 0.79 -16.32 -16.03
N GLY A 158 -0.43 -15.97 -16.41
CA GLY A 158 -1.58 -15.92 -15.51
C GLY A 158 -1.63 -14.69 -14.62
N ASN A 159 -0.75 -13.70 -14.80
CA ASN A 159 -0.75 -12.47 -14.00
C ASN A 159 -1.86 -11.53 -14.44
N VAL A 160 -2.25 -10.63 -13.54
CA VAL A 160 -3.19 -9.56 -13.84
C VAL A 160 -2.53 -8.45 -14.66
N LYS A 161 -3.21 -8.01 -15.72
CA LYS A 161 -2.91 -6.83 -16.51
C LYS A 161 -4.14 -5.92 -16.62
N LEU A 162 -3.91 -4.63 -16.64
CA LEU A 162 -4.94 -3.60 -16.76
C LEU A 162 -4.87 -2.97 -18.14
N GLU A 163 -5.91 -3.13 -18.94
CA GLU A 163 -5.94 -2.63 -20.31
C GLU A 163 -6.28 -1.14 -20.32
N CYS A 164 -5.49 -0.35 -21.05
CA CYS A 164 -5.71 1.07 -21.29
C CYS A 164 -5.92 1.34 -22.78
N PRO A 165 -7.16 1.30 -23.27
CA PRO A 165 -7.48 1.52 -24.68
C PRO A 165 -6.99 2.87 -25.23
N ALA A 166 -7.03 3.95 -24.44
CA ALA A 166 -6.67 5.30 -24.88
C ALA A 166 -5.23 5.40 -25.41
N ILE A 167 -4.31 4.56 -24.93
CA ILE A 167 -2.91 4.54 -25.36
C ILE A 167 -2.48 3.17 -25.90
N GLY A 168 -3.42 2.24 -26.10
CA GLY A 168 -3.14 0.89 -26.61
C GLY A 168 -2.13 0.10 -25.77
N LYS A 169 -2.12 0.29 -24.45
CA LYS A 169 -1.14 -0.34 -23.54
C LYS A 169 -1.85 -1.18 -22.48
N GLN A 170 -1.20 -2.29 -22.09
CA GLN A 170 -1.54 -3.02 -20.87
C GLN A 170 -0.52 -2.70 -19.77
N PHE A 171 -1.01 -2.45 -18.56
CA PHE A 171 -0.19 -2.18 -17.39
C PHE A 171 -0.20 -3.34 -16.42
N ALA A 172 0.92 -3.61 -15.78
CA ALA A 172 0.90 -4.32 -14.51
C ALA A 172 0.33 -3.42 -13.40
N ALA A 173 -0.23 -4.01 -12.36
CA ALA A 173 -0.80 -3.26 -11.24
C ALA A 173 0.26 -2.37 -10.55
N GLU A 174 1.49 -2.88 -10.39
CA GLU A 174 2.62 -2.13 -9.86
C GLU A 174 3.01 -0.91 -10.70
N GLU A 175 2.79 -0.92 -12.03
CA GLU A 175 3.05 0.26 -12.88
C GLU A 175 2.04 1.39 -12.64
N ILE A 176 0.79 1.05 -12.30
CA ILE A 176 -0.24 2.04 -11.94
C ILE A 176 0.00 2.54 -10.51
N SER A 177 0.25 1.64 -9.56
CA SER A 177 0.61 2.01 -8.18
C SER A 177 1.84 2.92 -8.12
N ALA A 178 2.84 2.69 -8.98
CA ALA A 178 4.01 3.55 -9.10
C ALA A 178 3.66 5.00 -9.49
N GLN A 179 2.56 5.23 -10.21
CA GLN A 179 2.13 6.59 -10.59
C GLN A 179 1.52 7.33 -9.41
N VAL A 180 0.81 6.62 -8.53
CA VAL A 180 0.36 7.16 -7.23
C VAL A 180 1.55 7.51 -6.36
N LEU A 181 2.52 6.59 -6.23
CA LEU A 181 3.76 6.83 -5.47
C LEU A 181 4.55 8.04 -5.98
N ARG A 182 4.69 8.21 -7.30
CA ARG A 182 5.33 9.40 -7.88
C ARG A 182 4.63 10.69 -7.46
N LYS A 183 3.30 10.76 -7.55
CA LYS A 183 2.55 11.96 -7.11
C LYS A 183 2.80 12.25 -5.62
N LEU A 184 2.73 11.25 -4.75
CA LEU A 184 2.94 11.42 -3.31
C LEU A 184 4.34 11.96 -3.00
N VAL A 185 5.35 11.44 -3.68
CA VAL A 185 6.75 11.86 -3.50
C VAL A 185 7.02 13.22 -4.11
N ASP A 186 6.40 13.56 -5.24
CA ASP A 186 6.49 14.90 -5.83
C ASP A 186 5.88 15.94 -4.89
N ASP A 187 4.75 15.63 -4.26
CA ASP A 187 4.10 16.51 -3.29
C ASP A 187 4.93 16.62 -2.00
N ALA A 188 5.48 15.52 -1.50
CA ALA A 188 6.41 15.54 -0.36
C ALA A 188 7.71 16.32 -0.66
N SER A 189 8.23 16.21 -1.88
CA SER A 189 9.45 16.95 -2.27
C SER A 189 9.20 18.46 -2.28
N LYS A 190 8.03 18.90 -2.75
CA LYS A 190 7.63 20.32 -2.69
C LYS A 190 7.45 20.80 -1.25
N PHE A 191 6.77 19.99 -0.43
CA PHE A 191 6.51 20.30 0.97
C PHE A 191 7.82 20.46 1.78
N LEU A 192 8.77 19.53 1.58
CA LEU A 192 10.07 19.55 2.26
C LEU A 192 11.09 20.51 1.62
N ASN A 193 10.75 21.10 0.47
CA ASN A 193 11.65 21.91 -0.36
C ASN A 193 12.99 21.20 -0.68
N ASP A 194 12.93 19.89 -0.92
CA ASP A 194 14.08 19.05 -1.24
C ASP A 194 13.64 17.80 -2.01
N LYS A 195 14.57 17.15 -2.71
CA LYS A 195 14.26 15.93 -3.47
C LYS A 195 14.13 14.74 -2.53
N VAL A 196 13.00 14.05 -2.60
CA VAL A 196 12.77 12.79 -1.91
C VAL A 196 13.06 11.63 -2.86
N THR A 197 13.97 10.73 -2.47
CA THR A 197 14.36 9.55 -3.27
C THR A 197 14.24 8.23 -2.51
N LYS A 198 13.90 8.28 -1.22
CA LYS A 198 13.85 7.12 -0.33
C LYS A 198 12.52 7.10 0.41
N ALA A 199 11.97 5.91 0.63
CA ALA A 199 10.71 5.77 1.36
C ALA A 199 10.62 4.47 2.16
N VAL A 200 9.82 4.52 3.21
CA VAL A 200 9.18 3.35 3.81
C VAL A 200 7.77 3.28 3.25
N VAL A 201 7.35 2.11 2.74
CA VAL A 201 6.03 1.93 2.10
C VAL A 201 5.24 0.87 2.86
N THR A 202 3.96 1.14 3.09
CA THR A 202 3.08 0.21 3.82
C THR A 202 2.47 -0.87 2.93
N VAL A 203 2.13 -2.00 3.55
CA VAL A 203 1.32 -3.07 2.96
C VAL A 203 0.41 -3.69 4.02
N PRO A 204 -0.71 -4.32 3.62
CA PRO A 204 -1.56 -5.10 4.53
C PRO A 204 -0.72 -6.18 5.24
N ALA A 205 -1.02 -6.46 6.50
CA ALA A 205 -0.24 -7.43 7.27
C ALA A 205 -0.31 -8.83 6.63
N TYR A 206 -1.48 -9.18 6.08
CA TYR A 206 -1.74 -10.47 5.45
C TYR A 206 -1.28 -10.56 3.98
N PHE A 207 -0.55 -9.58 3.45
CA PHE A 207 0.06 -9.68 2.11
C PHE A 207 1.13 -10.78 2.05
N ASN A 208 1.06 -11.59 1.00
CA ASN A 208 2.05 -12.62 0.70
C ASN A 208 3.31 -12.04 0.03
N ASP A 209 4.31 -12.88 -0.20
CA ASP A 209 5.62 -12.49 -0.76
C ASP A 209 5.51 -11.85 -2.15
N SER A 210 4.61 -12.34 -3.00
CA SER A 210 4.39 -11.79 -4.35
C SER A 210 3.85 -10.37 -4.27
N GLN A 211 2.85 -10.13 -3.42
CA GLN A 211 2.24 -8.81 -3.24
C GLN A 211 3.24 -7.82 -2.61
N ARG A 212 4.03 -8.25 -1.62
CA ARG A 212 5.10 -7.43 -1.02
C ARG A 212 6.17 -7.05 -2.03
N THR A 213 6.58 -8.01 -2.86
CA THR A 213 7.57 -7.77 -3.92
C THR A 213 7.04 -6.79 -4.96
N ALA A 214 5.80 -6.99 -5.42
CA ALA A 214 5.17 -6.10 -6.40
C ALA A 214 5.00 -4.67 -5.87
N THR A 215 4.65 -4.49 -4.58
CA THR A 215 4.63 -3.15 -3.94
C THR A 215 6.02 -2.52 -3.89
N LYS A 216 7.06 -3.29 -3.55
CA LYS A 216 8.46 -2.81 -3.58
C LYS A 216 8.89 -2.42 -4.99
N ASP A 217 8.48 -3.20 -5.99
CA ASP A 217 8.75 -2.91 -7.39
C ASP A 217 8.00 -1.66 -7.88
N ALA A 218 6.77 -1.43 -7.41
CA ALA A 218 6.05 -0.17 -7.66
C ALA A 218 6.86 1.03 -7.16
N GLY A 219 7.47 0.93 -5.97
CA GLY A 219 8.39 1.94 -5.44
C GLY A 219 9.62 2.14 -6.34
N ARG A 220 10.25 1.05 -6.79
CA ARG A 220 11.40 1.13 -7.73
C ARG A 220 11.00 1.79 -9.06
N ILE A 221 9.87 1.41 -9.63
CA ILE A 221 9.33 1.99 -10.87
C ILE A 221 9.03 3.48 -10.67
N ALA A 222 8.58 3.88 -9.47
CA ALA A 222 8.37 5.27 -9.10
C ALA A 222 9.66 6.09 -8.96
N GLY A 223 10.84 5.45 -8.99
CA GLY A 223 12.14 6.09 -8.79
C GLY A 223 12.55 6.20 -7.33
N LEU A 224 11.97 5.36 -6.46
CA LEU A 224 12.26 5.33 -5.03
C LEU A 224 13.14 4.14 -4.67
N GLU A 225 14.11 4.39 -3.78
CA GLU A 225 14.70 3.34 -2.98
C GLU A 225 13.76 3.05 -1.80
N VAL A 226 13.12 1.88 -1.84
CA VAL A 226 12.26 1.42 -0.76
C VAL A 226 13.12 0.79 0.33
N LEU A 227 13.37 1.54 1.40
CA LEU A 227 14.23 1.14 2.52
C LEU A 227 13.61 0.00 3.32
N ARG A 228 12.28 0.06 3.51
CA ARG A 228 11.53 -0.97 4.24
C ARG A 228 10.09 -1.03 3.74
N ILE A 229 9.57 -2.25 3.70
CA ILE A 229 8.13 -2.51 3.62
C ILE A 229 7.67 -2.74 5.06
N ILE A 230 6.66 -2.01 5.52
CA ILE A 230 6.10 -2.14 6.86
C ILE A 230 4.64 -2.58 6.78
N ASN A 231 4.19 -3.39 7.73
CA ASN A 231 2.78 -3.76 7.82
C ASN A 231 1.96 -2.57 8.32
N GLU A 232 0.80 -2.33 7.71
CA GLU A 232 -0.13 -1.26 8.07
C GLU A 232 -0.48 -1.23 9.57
N PRO A 233 -0.89 -2.34 10.22
CA PRO A 233 -1.19 -2.31 11.65
C PRO A 233 0.06 -2.08 12.53
N THR A 234 1.25 -2.50 12.08
CA THR A 234 2.51 -2.19 12.78
C THR A 234 2.89 -0.73 12.63
N ALA A 235 2.64 -0.13 11.46
CA ALA A 235 2.83 1.31 11.31
C ALA A 235 1.84 2.06 12.23
N ALA A 236 0.57 1.67 12.26
CA ALA A 236 -0.42 2.28 13.12
C ALA A 236 -0.03 2.20 14.61
N SER A 237 0.50 1.06 15.07
CA SER A 237 0.98 0.91 16.44
C SER A 237 2.21 1.78 16.75
N LEU A 238 3.13 1.95 15.80
CA LEU A 238 4.26 2.87 15.95
C LEU A 238 3.80 4.31 16.15
N ALA A 239 2.80 4.77 15.37
CA ALA A 239 2.24 6.11 15.53
C ALA A 239 1.53 6.28 16.88
N TYR A 240 0.76 5.28 17.31
CA TYR A 240 0.06 5.26 18.59
C TYR A 240 1.03 5.28 19.78
N GLY A 241 2.04 4.42 19.74
CA GLY A 241 2.97 4.19 20.84
C GLY A 241 4.15 5.14 20.93
N PHE A 242 4.35 6.03 19.93
CA PHE A 242 5.54 6.88 19.83
C PHE A 242 5.82 7.72 21.09
N GLU A 243 4.77 8.18 21.78
CA GLU A 243 4.89 8.99 23.01
C GLU A 243 4.48 8.22 24.29
N LYS A 244 4.14 6.93 24.19
CA LYS A 244 3.67 6.10 25.32
C LYS A 244 4.85 5.49 26.09
N LYS A 245 4.73 5.49 27.42
CA LYS A 245 5.75 4.95 28.34
C LYS A 245 5.33 3.66 29.06
N ASN A 246 4.04 3.35 29.08
CA ASN A 246 3.57 2.13 29.72
C ASN A 246 3.44 1.03 28.66
N ASN A 247 3.69 -0.22 29.05
CA ASN A 247 3.33 -1.37 28.22
C ASN A 247 1.82 -1.54 28.21
N GLU A 248 1.27 -1.58 27.00
CA GLU A 248 -0.15 -1.79 26.71
C GLU A 248 -0.24 -2.90 25.66
N THR A 249 -1.18 -3.82 25.85
CA THR A 249 -1.57 -4.79 24.83
C THR A 249 -2.70 -4.20 24.00
N ILE A 250 -2.45 -3.94 22.72
CA ILE A 250 -3.41 -3.29 21.82
C ILE A 250 -3.92 -4.25 20.76
N LEU A 251 -5.17 -4.04 20.35
CA LEU A 251 -5.75 -4.66 19.17
C LEU A 251 -5.92 -3.59 18.08
N VAL A 252 -5.18 -3.72 16.99
CA VAL A 252 -5.35 -2.88 15.81
C VAL A 252 -6.34 -3.55 14.87
N PHE A 253 -7.46 -2.88 14.61
CA PHE A 253 -8.51 -3.29 13.69
C PHE A 253 -8.47 -2.38 12.46
N ASP A 254 -7.91 -2.88 11.37
CA ASP A 254 -7.70 -2.12 10.13
C ASP A 254 -8.68 -2.58 9.05
N LEU A 255 -9.70 -1.77 8.77
CA LEU A 255 -10.67 -2.02 7.70
C LEU A 255 -10.58 -0.89 6.67
N GLY A 256 -9.79 -1.15 5.62
CA GLY A 256 -9.54 -0.22 4.54
C GLY A 256 -10.57 -0.31 3.40
N GLY A 257 -10.12 0.09 2.20
CA GLY A 257 -10.93 0.05 0.98
C GLY A 257 -11.04 -1.34 0.34
N GLY A 258 -10.04 -2.22 0.53
CA GLY A 258 -10.07 -3.56 -0.08
C GLY A 258 -9.44 -4.67 0.74
N THR A 259 -8.97 -4.35 1.94
CA THR A 259 -8.35 -5.32 2.85
C THR A 259 -8.82 -5.09 4.28
N PHE A 260 -8.88 -6.17 5.04
CA PHE A 260 -9.16 -6.19 6.45
C PHE A 260 -8.02 -6.92 7.17
N ASP A 261 -7.37 -6.26 8.12
CA ASP A 261 -6.34 -6.84 8.97
C ASP A 261 -6.68 -6.63 10.45
N VAL A 262 -6.31 -7.60 11.27
CA VAL A 262 -6.35 -7.51 12.73
C VAL A 262 -5.00 -7.94 13.26
N SER A 263 -4.39 -7.13 14.10
CA SER A 263 -3.14 -7.49 14.77
C SER A 263 -3.24 -7.21 16.26
N VAL A 264 -2.69 -8.13 17.06
CA VAL A 264 -2.53 -7.94 18.50
C VAL A 264 -1.07 -7.65 18.76
N LEU A 265 -0.78 -6.55 19.45
CA LEU A 265 0.57 -6.08 19.68
C LEU A 265 0.79 -5.70 21.13
N GLU A 266 1.99 -5.91 21.64
CA GLU A 266 2.46 -5.27 22.86
C GLU A 266 3.25 -4.02 22.49
N VAL A 267 2.90 -2.89 23.10
CA VAL A 267 3.48 -1.57 22.82
C VAL A 267 3.86 -0.89 24.12
N GLY A 268 5.13 -0.51 24.29
CA GLY A 268 5.59 0.26 25.45
C GLY A 268 7.12 0.28 25.57
N ASP A 269 7.66 1.26 26.30
CA ASP A 269 9.11 1.43 26.51
C ASP A 269 9.97 1.36 25.23
N GLY A 270 9.42 1.81 24.09
CA GLY A 270 10.09 1.76 22.78
C GLY A 270 10.15 0.37 22.15
N VAL A 271 9.52 -0.63 22.76
CA VAL A 271 9.35 -1.98 22.23
C VAL A 271 7.99 -2.09 21.55
N PHE A 272 7.98 -2.70 20.37
CA PHE A 272 6.80 -2.99 19.58
C PHE A 272 6.87 -4.44 19.12
N GLU A 273 6.05 -5.29 19.71
CA GLU A 273 6.03 -6.72 19.39
C GLU A 273 4.67 -7.11 18.82
N VAL A 274 4.68 -7.75 17.64
CA VAL A 274 3.47 -8.32 17.04
C VAL A 274 3.28 -9.72 17.63
N LEU A 275 2.24 -9.91 18.44
CA LEU A 275 1.91 -11.19 19.05
C LEU A 275 1.18 -12.11 18.04
N SER A 276 0.29 -11.54 17.25
CA SER A 276 -0.44 -12.26 16.21
C SER A 276 -0.97 -11.32 15.12
N THR A 277 -1.27 -11.89 13.96
CA THR A 277 -1.94 -11.19 12.87
C THR A 277 -2.88 -12.12 12.13
N SER A 278 -4.05 -11.62 11.73
CA SER A 278 -5.06 -12.32 10.94
C SER A 278 -5.76 -11.32 10.04
N GLY A 279 -6.44 -11.76 8.98
CA GLY A 279 -7.11 -10.83 8.08
C GLY A 279 -7.84 -11.49 6.93
N ASP A 280 -8.37 -10.65 6.06
CA ASP A 280 -9.02 -10.99 4.80
C ASP A 280 -8.60 -9.97 3.74
N THR A 281 -7.80 -10.42 2.76
CA THR A 281 -7.25 -9.55 1.69
C THR A 281 -8.25 -9.26 0.56
N HIS A 282 -9.49 -9.72 0.69
CA HIS A 282 -10.60 -9.56 -0.25
C HIS A 282 -11.85 -9.02 0.47
N LEU A 283 -11.65 -8.19 1.49
CA LEU A 283 -12.71 -7.58 2.27
C LEU A 283 -12.35 -6.14 2.60
N GLY A 284 -13.14 -5.18 2.14
CA GLY A 284 -13.00 -3.78 2.51
C GLY A 284 -14.15 -2.93 1.97
N GLY A 285 -13.97 -1.61 2.03
CA GLY A 285 -14.94 -0.60 1.61
C GLY A 285 -15.56 -0.81 0.23
N ASP A 286 -14.79 -1.32 -0.74
CA ASP A 286 -15.25 -1.62 -2.10
C ASP A 286 -16.32 -2.73 -2.10
N ASP A 287 -16.22 -3.71 -1.19
CA ASP A 287 -17.21 -4.80 -1.08
C ASP A 287 -18.52 -4.28 -0.48
N PHE A 288 -18.46 -3.31 0.44
CA PHE A 288 -19.65 -2.60 0.94
C PHE A 288 -20.30 -1.76 -0.16
N ASP A 289 -19.50 -1.06 -0.96
CA ASP A 289 -20.00 -0.27 -2.10
C ASP A 289 -20.70 -1.18 -3.11
N LYS A 290 -20.09 -2.35 -3.40
CA LYS A 290 -20.68 -3.36 -4.27
C LYS A 290 -22.08 -3.78 -3.82
N ARG A 291 -22.35 -3.93 -2.52
CA ARG A 291 -23.70 -4.29 -2.02
C ARG A 291 -24.75 -3.26 -2.37
N VAL A 292 -24.37 -1.98 -2.33
CA VAL A 292 -25.27 -0.89 -2.72
C VAL A 292 -25.43 -0.87 -4.24
N VAL A 293 -24.35 -1.07 -5.01
CA VAL A 293 -24.41 -1.17 -6.48
C VAL A 293 -25.30 -2.33 -6.94
N ASP A 294 -25.13 -3.51 -6.36
CA ASP A 294 -25.93 -4.69 -6.66
C ASP A 294 -27.41 -4.43 -6.35
N TRP A 295 -27.72 -3.89 -5.17
CA TRP A 295 -29.08 -3.53 -4.78
C TRP A 295 -29.72 -2.52 -5.74
N LEU A 296 -29.00 -1.47 -6.13
CA LEU A 296 -29.47 -0.48 -7.10
C LEU A 296 -29.72 -1.11 -8.48
N SER A 297 -28.77 -1.91 -8.96
CA SER A 297 -28.86 -2.52 -10.29
C SER A 297 -29.92 -3.61 -10.37
N GLU A 298 -30.10 -4.41 -9.32
CA GLU A 298 -31.14 -5.44 -9.23
C GLU A 298 -32.53 -4.82 -9.22
N ASN A 299 -32.73 -3.74 -8.45
CA ASN A 299 -33.99 -3.00 -8.45
C ASN A 299 -34.27 -2.42 -9.84
N PHE A 300 -33.28 -1.74 -10.44
CA PHE A 300 -33.45 -1.17 -11.77
C PHE A 300 -33.74 -2.24 -12.83
N LYS A 301 -33.07 -3.40 -12.76
CA LYS A 301 -33.32 -4.51 -13.67
C LYS A 301 -34.70 -5.13 -13.49
N ARG A 302 -35.20 -5.22 -12.27
CA ARG A 302 -36.57 -5.68 -11.99
C ARG A 302 -37.61 -4.72 -12.56
N ASP A 303 -37.38 -3.41 -12.41
CA ASP A 303 -38.37 -2.40 -12.73
C ASP A 303 -38.34 -2.00 -14.23
N GLU A 304 -37.16 -2.01 -14.85
CA GLU A 304 -36.92 -1.55 -16.24
C GLU A 304 -36.43 -2.65 -17.20
N GLY A 305 -36.13 -3.86 -16.70
CA GLY A 305 -35.63 -4.97 -17.51
C GLY A 305 -34.19 -4.83 -17.99
N ILE A 306 -33.45 -3.82 -17.51
CA ILE A 306 -32.11 -3.45 -18.02
C ILE A 306 -31.04 -3.72 -16.98
N ASP A 307 -29.95 -4.35 -17.43
CA ASP A 307 -28.80 -4.66 -16.61
C ASP A 307 -27.72 -3.57 -16.71
N LEU A 308 -27.71 -2.65 -15.75
CA LEU A 308 -26.80 -1.50 -15.75
C LEU A 308 -25.33 -1.90 -15.59
N LEU A 309 -25.02 -3.07 -15.05
CA LEU A 309 -23.64 -3.53 -14.84
C LEU A 309 -22.90 -3.79 -16.15
N LYS A 310 -23.64 -3.96 -17.25
CA LYS A 310 -23.07 -4.14 -18.60
C LYS A 310 -22.60 -2.84 -19.23
N ASP A 311 -23.14 -1.70 -18.79
CA ASP A 311 -22.75 -0.38 -19.25
C ASP A 311 -21.65 0.18 -18.32
N LYS A 312 -20.46 0.39 -18.87
CA LYS A 312 -19.29 0.83 -18.09
C LYS A 312 -19.47 2.22 -17.49
N GLN A 313 -20.19 3.11 -18.18
CA GLN A 313 -20.46 4.45 -17.68
C GLN A 313 -21.53 4.41 -16.60
N ALA A 314 -22.60 3.62 -16.76
CA ALA A 314 -23.60 3.42 -15.72
C ALA A 314 -23.01 2.77 -14.47
N LEU A 315 -22.20 1.72 -14.63
CA LEU A 315 -21.48 1.06 -13.53
C LEU A 315 -20.61 2.05 -12.76
N GLN A 316 -19.80 2.87 -13.45
CA GLN A 316 -18.95 3.87 -12.79
C GLN A 316 -19.78 4.87 -11.95
N ARG A 317 -20.92 5.33 -12.50
CA ARG A 317 -21.81 6.26 -11.78
C ARG A 317 -22.49 5.61 -10.58
N LEU A 318 -22.89 4.34 -10.70
CA LEU A 318 -23.43 3.55 -9.60
C LEU A 318 -22.38 3.42 -8.48
N THR A 319 -21.15 3.06 -8.82
CA THR A 319 -20.06 2.88 -7.86
C THR A 319 -19.74 4.18 -7.09
N GLU A 320 -19.60 5.31 -7.78
CA GLU A 320 -19.35 6.60 -7.10
C GLU A 320 -20.51 7.04 -6.20
N THR A 321 -21.74 6.77 -6.63
CA THR A 321 -22.93 7.13 -5.85
C THR A 321 -23.11 6.21 -4.65
N ALA A 322 -22.78 4.93 -4.79
CA ALA A 322 -22.76 3.95 -3.71
C ALA A 322 -21.72 4.31 -2.64
N GLU A 323 -20.47 4.63 -3.04
CA GLU A 323 -19.41 5.09 -2.12
C GLU A 323 -19.89 6.31 -1.33
N LYS A 324 -20.46 7.30 -2.03
CA LYS A 324 -20.97 8.52 -1.41
C LYS A 324 -22.12 8.23 -0.43
N ALA A 325 -23.10 7.42 -0.82
CA ALA A 325 -24.21 7.06 0.05
C ALA A 325 -23.75 6.31 1.30
N LYS A 326 -22.81 5.36 1.16
CA LYS A 326 -22.18 4.65 2.28
C LYS A 326 -21.52 5.62 3.26
N MET A 327 -20.75 6.58 2.75
CA MET A 327 -20.09 7.60 3.57
C MET A 327 -21.11 8.49 4.29
N GLU A 328 -22.17 8.95 3.61
CA GLU A 328 -23.25 9.73 4.22
C GLU A 328 -23.96 8.96 5.35
N LEU A 329 -24.22 7.66 5.15
CA LEU A 329 -24.87 6.80 6.14
C LEU A 329 -24.03 6.56 7.41
N SER A 330 -22.73 6.89 7.38
CA SER A 330 -21.89 6.83 8.56
C SER A 330 -22.21 7.96 9.57
N SER A 331 -22.82 9.07 9.12
CA SER A 331 -23.26 10.17 9.98
C SER A 331 -24.79 10.35 9.99
N LEU A 332 -25.46 10.03 8.88
CA LEU A 332 -26.90 10.19 8.69
C LEU A 332 -27.63 8.84 8.79
N THR A 333 -28.93 8.88 9.08
CA THR A 333 -29.78 7.67 9.14
C THR A 333 -30.30 7.23 7.76
N GLN A 334 -30.21 8.12 6.76
CA GLN A 334 -30.62 7.85 5.38
C GLN A 334 -29.80 8.72 4.40
N ALA A 335 -29.65 8.23 3.17
CA ALA A 335 -29.01 8.93 2.06
C ALA A 335 -29.94 8.90 0.83
N ASN A 336 -30.05 10.03 0.14
CA ASN A 336 -30.84 10.15 -1.09
C ASN A 336 -29.96 9.87 -2.30
N ILE A 337 -30.39 8.92 -3.12
CA ILE A 337 -29.70 8.48 -4.33
C ILE A 337 -30.48 9.00 -5.53
N SER A 338 -29.84 9.92 -6.27
CA SER A 338 -30.36 10.50 -7.50
C SER A 338 -29.34 10.32 -8.62
N LEU A 339 -29.72 9.52 -9.62
CA LEU A 339 -28.94 9.22 -10.81
C LEU A 339 -29.78 9.53 -12.04
N PRO A 340 -29.82 10.80 -12.47
CA PRO A 340 -30.60 11.19 -13.63
C PRO A 340 -29.93 10.72 -14.93
N PHE A 341 -30.71 10.33 -15.94
CA PHE A 341 -30.19 9.88 -17.23
C PHE A 341 -29.16 8.75 -17.08
N ILE A 342 -29.45 7.77 -16.22
CA ILE A 342 -28.54 6.65 -15.95
C ILE A 342 -28.37 5.76 -17.20
N THR A 343 -29.44 5.65 -17.98
CA THR A 343 -29.46 5.00 -19.30
C THR A 343 -30.62 5.56 -20.13
N ALA A 344 -30.78 5.09 -21.38
CA ALA A 344 -31.88 5.47 -22.25
C ALA A 344 -32.51 4.23 -22.91
N THR A 345 -33.84 4.26 -23.07
CA THR A 345 -34.63 3.24 -23.78
C THR A 345 -35.36 3.85 -24.97
N ALA A 346 -36.10 3.02 -25.71
CA ALA A 346 -36.99 3.50 -26.76
C ALA A 346 -38.06 4.49 -26.23
N ASP A 347 -38.45 4.36 -24.97
CA ASP A 347 -39.43 5.21 -24.30
C ASP A 347 -38.82 6.51 -23.73
N GLY A 348 -37.50 6.67 -23.85
CA GLY A 348 -36.77 7.86 -23.41
C GLY A 348 -35.74 7.59 -22.30
N PRO A 349 -35.18 8.65 -21.71
CA PRO A 349 -34.18 8.53 -20.67
C PRO A 349 -34.76 7.92 -19.39
N LYS A 350 -33.93 7.14 -18.68
CA LYS A 350 -34.26 6.50 -17.41
C LYS A 350 -33.40 7.06 -16.28
N HIS A 351 -33.92 6.96 -15.07
CA HIS A 351 -33.37 7.58 -13.87
C HIS A 351 -33.44 6.59 -12.70
N ILE A 352 -32.60 6.76 -11.69
CA ILE A 352 -32.80 6.14 -10.37
C ILE A 352 -33.01 7.26 -9.37
N GLU A 353 -34.13 7.22 -8.67
CA GLU A 353 -34.45 8.10 -7.54
C GLU A 353 -34.92 7.19 -6.39
N THR A 354 -34.11 7.08 -5.35
CA THR A 354 -34.42 6.22 -4.20
C THR A 354 -33.75 6.72 -2.93
N THR A 355 -34.21 6.23 -1.78
CA THR A 355 -33.61 6.52 -0.48
C THR A 355 -33.06 5.23 0.11
N LEU A 356 -31.77 5.23 0.45
CA LEU A 356 -31.12 4.14 1.18
C LEU A 356 -31.07 4.51 2.67
N THR A 357 -31.66 3.69 3.53
CA THR A 357 -31.57 3.86 4.99
C THR A 357 -30.37 3.12 5.55
N ARG A 358 -29.84 3.59 6.69
CA ARG A 358 -28.73 2.91 7.39
C ARG A 358 -29.08 1.46 7.73
N VAL A 359 -30.30 1.23 8.22
CA VAL A 359 -30.79 -0.12 8.54
C VAL A 359 -30.74 -1.02 7.31
N LYS A 360 -31.18 -0.53 6.14
CA LYS A 360 -31.12 -1.32 4.91
C LYS A 360 -29.69 -1.57 4.45
N PHE A 361 -28.82 -0.56 4.54
CA PHE A 361 -27.39 -0.73 4.24
C PHE A 361 -26.74 -1.80 5.12
N GLU A 362 -27.01 -1.79 6.42
CA GLU A 362 -26.50 -2.79 7.37
C GLU A 362 -27.05 -4.19 7.07
N GLU A 363 -28.32 -4.31 6.67
CA GLU A 363 -28.92 -5.58 6.23
C GLU A 363 -28.21 -6.13 4.98
N LEU A 364 -27.99 -5.28 3.97
CA LEU A 364 -27.30 -5.61 2.71
C LEU A 364 -25.84 -6.08 2.92
N CYS A 365 -25.22 -5.65 4.02
CA CYS A 365 -23.82 -5.91 4.35
C CYS A 365 -23.65 -6.87 5.55
N SER A 366 -24.72 -7.52 6.01
CA SER A 366 -24.71 -8.34 7.22
C SER A 366 -23.65 -9.46 7.20
N ASP A 367 -23.50 -10.15 6.07
CA ASP A 367 -22.50 -11.19 5.90
C ASP A 367 -21.06 -10.63 5.82
N LEU A 368 -20.86 -9.42 5.29
CA LEU A 368 -19.56 -8.74 5.31
C LEU A 368 -19.16 -8.40 6.76
N LEU A 369 -20.12 -7.94 7.57
CA LEU A 369 -19.90 -7.69 9.00
C LEU A 369 -19.57 -8.99 9.75
N ASP A 370 -20.25 -10.09 9.43
CA ASP A 370 -19.96 -11.39 10.02
C ASP A 370 -18.56 -11.90 9.67
N ARG A 371 -18.09 -11.67 8.45
CA ARG A 371 -16.71 -12.01 8.03
C ARG A 371 -15.63 -11.33 8.87
N LEU A 372 -15.91 -10.15 9.45
CA LEU A 372 -14.95 -9.41 10.29
C LEU A 372 -14.66 -10.12 11.63
N LYS A 373 -15.60 -10.93 12.14
CA LYS A 373 -15.50 -11.51 13.48
C LYS A 373 -14.38 -12.56 13.57
N LYS A 374 -14.29 -13.42 12.56
CA LYS A 374 -13.40 -14.59 12.58
C LYS A 374 -11.91 -14.19 12.64
N PRO A 375 -11.40 -13.21 11.88
CA PRO A 375 -10.01 -12.75 12.04
C PRO A 375 -9.71 -12.18 13.44
N VAL A 376 -10.65 -11.47 14.07
CA VAL A 376 -10.49 -10.96 15.44
C VAL A 376 -10.40 -12.10 16.45
N GLU A 377 -11.25 -13.11 16.34
CA GLU A 377 -11.21 -14.27 17.23
C GLU A 377 -9.94 -15.11 17.03
N ASN A 378 -9.50 -15.27 15.78
CA ASN A 378 -8.26 -15.98 15.45
C ASN A 378 -7.03 -15.26 16.00
N SER A 379 -6.95 -13.93 15.84
CA SER A 379 -5.79 -13.17 16.31
C SER A 379 -5.63 -13.28 17.85
N LEU A 380 -6.72 -13.21 18.62
CA LEU A 380 -6.66 -13.42 20.06
C LEU A 380 -6.26 -14.85 20.44
N ARG A 381 -6.81 -15.85 19.75
CA ARG A 381 -6.46 -17.25 19.98
C ARG A 381 -4.97 -17.51 19.73
N ASP A 382 -4.43 -16.97 18.64
CA ASP A 382 -3.03 -17.16 18.25
C ASP A 382 -2.09 -16.41 19.21
N ALA A 383 -2.51 -15.24 19.70
CA ALA A 383 -1.81 -14.50 20.76
C ALA A 383 -1.95 -15.16 22.15
N LYS A 384 -2.83 -16.16 22.30
CA LYS A 384 -3.19 -16.80 23.57
C LYS A 384 -3.74 -15.82 24.61
N LEU A 385 -4.51 -14.84 24.14
CA LEU A 385 -5.14 -13.80 24.94
C LEU A 385 -6.66 -13.89 24.84
N SER A 386 -7.34 -13.28 25.80
CA SER A 386 -8.77 -13.03 25.77
C SER A 386 -9.05 -11.54 25.54
N PHE A 387 -10.29 -11.19 25.22
CA PHE A 387 -10.70 -9.79 25.07
C PHE A 387 -10.44 -8.93 26.33
N LYS A 388 -10.36 -9.56 27.51
CA LYS A 388 -10.10 -8.86 28.77
C LYS A 388 -8.63 -8.43 28.93
N ASP A 389 -7.73 -9.09 28.21
CA ASP A 389 -6.29 -8.84 28.26
C ASP A 389 -5.87 -7.74 27.27
N ILE A 390 -6.78 -7.29 26.40
CA ILE A 390 -6.55 -6.15 25.51
C ILE A 390 -6.79 -4.87 26.30
N ASP A 391 -5.83 -3.97 26.35
CA ASP A 391 -5.93 -2.66 26.99
C ASP A 391 -6.68 -1.66 26.11
N GLU A 392 -6.32 -1.57 24.83
CA GLU A 392 -6.83 -0.57 23.90
C GLU A 392 -7.17 -1.17 22.53
N VAL A 393 -8.21 -0.63 21.90
CA VAL A 393 -8.63 -1.03 20.55
C VAL A 393 -8.45 0.14 19.61
N ILE A 394 -7.62 -0.01 18.59
CA ILE A 394 -7.27 1.04 17.64
C ILE A 394 -7.97 0.76 16.31
N LEU A 395 -8.83 1.67 15.86
CA LEU A 395 -9.47 1.58 14.54
C LEU A 395 -8.62 2.28 13.49
N VAL A 396 -8.37 1.58 12.38
CA VAL A 396 -7.59 2.06 11.25
C VAL A 396 -8.38 1.83 9.96
N GLY A 397 -8.24 2.74 8.99
CA GLY A 397 -8.93 2.64 7.70
C GLY A 397 -10.34 3.25 7.71
N GLY A 398 -10.69 3.94 6.62
CA GLY A 398 -11.91 4.73 6.55
C GLY A 398 -13.22 3.95 6.71
N SER A 399 -13.23 2.64 6.41
CA SER A 399 -14.44 1.81 6.55
C SER A 399 -14.78 1.50 8.02
N THR A 400 -13.85 1.74 8.96
CA THR A 400 -14.13 1.67 10.41
C THR A 400 -15.03 2.82 10.90
N ARG A 401 -15.30 3.81 10.06
CA ARG A 401 -16.27 4.88 10.34
C ARG A 401 -17.74 4.41 10.23
N ILE A 402 -17.98 3.23 9.66
CA ILE A 402 -19.32 2.64 9.58
C ILE A 402 -19.81 2.30 11.00
N PRO A 403 -20.96 2.84 11.46
CA PRO A 403 -21.45 2.62 12.82
C PRO A 403 -21.61 1.14 13.19
N ALA A 404 -22.10 0.30 12.28
CA ALA A 404 -22.21 -1.14 12.51
C ALA A 404 -20.86 -1.84 12.75
N VAL A 405 -19.77 -1.34 12.16
CA VAL A 405 -18.41 -1.87 12.38
C VAL A 405 -17.94 -1.49 13.80
N GLN A 406 -18.14 -0.24 14.21
CA GLN A 406 -17.78 0.22 15.56
C GLN A 406 -18.56 -0.53 16.63
N GLU A 407 -19.87 -0.71 16.42
CA GLU A 407 -20.74 -1.47 17.31
C GLU A 407 -20.35 -2.95 17.38
N LEU A 408 -19.94 -3.55 16.26
CA LEU A 408 -19.43 -4.92 16.23
C LEU A 408 -18.16 -5.04 17.07
N VAL A 409 -17.19 -4.15 16.86
CA VAL A 409 -15.93 -4.15 17.62
C VAL A 409 -16.19 -3.96 19.12
N LYS A 410 -17.07 -3.02 19.48
CA LYS A 410 -17.46 -2.77 20.87
C LYS A 410 -18.16 -3.97 21.51
N LYS A 411 -19.07 -4.65 20.79
CA LYS A 411 -19.75 -5.86 21.27
C LYS A 411 -18.78 -7.02 21.48
N MET A 412 -17.78 -7.18 20.60
CA MET A 412 -16.80 -8.25 20.72
C MET A 412 -15.80 -8.01 21.84
N THR A 413 -15.26 -6.79 21.92
CA THR A 413 -14.16 -6.45 22.84
C THR A 413 -14.64 -5.97 24.20
N GLY A 414 -15.87 -5.47 24.30
CA GLY A 414 -16.38 -4.79 25.49
C GLY A 414 -15.75 -3.41 25.72
N LYS A 415 -14.98 -2.88 24.75
CA LYS A 415 -14.23 -1.63 24.86
C LYS A 415 -14.72 -0.59 23.87
N GLU A 416 -14.68 0.68 24.28
CA GLU A 416 -14.82 1.79 23.36
C GLU A 416 -13.53 1.90 22.53
N PRO A 417 -13.62 1.99 21.20
CA PRO A 417 -12.44 2.17 20.38
C PRO A 417 -11.76 3.51 20.63
N ASN A 418 -10.45 3.52 20.54
CA ASN A 418 -9.63 4.69 20.76
C ASN A 418 -9.83 5.74 19.64
N VAL A 419 -10.05 6.99 20.02
CA VAL A 419 -10.31 8.12 19.10
C VAL A 419 -9.14 9.11 18.99
N THR A 420 -8.01 8.84 19.63
CA THR A 420 -6.86 9.76 19.62
C THR A 420 -6.06 9.69 18.34
N VAL A 421 -6.23 8.61 17.56
CA VAL A 421 -5.60 8.43 16.25
C VAL A 421 -6.60 8.70 15.13
N ASN A 422 -6.13 9.37 14.07
CA ASN A 422 -6.92 9.53 12.87
C ASN A 422 -6.79 8.26 11.98
N PRO A 423 -7.89 7.53 11.73
CA PRO A 423 -7.85 6.26 11.00
C PRO A 423 -7.34 6.40 9.56
N ASP A 424 -7.39 7.60 8.97
CA ASP A 424 -6.97 7.86 7.59
C ASP A 424 -5.49 8.27 7.47
N GLU A 425 -4.81 8.52 8.60
CA GLU A 425 -3.46 9.12 8.61
C GLU A 425 -2.46 8.32 9.46
N VAL A 426 -2.94 7.58 10.45
CA VAL A 426 -2.12 6.89 11.46
C VAL A 426 -1.10 5.93 10.84
N VAL A 427 -1.45 5.28 9.73
CA VAL A 427 -0.55 4.38 8.99
C VAL A 427 0.63 5.15 8.37
N ALA A 428 0.36 6.26 7.69
CA ALA A 428 1.42 7.07 7.09
C ALA A 428 2.32 7.71 8.16
N LEU A 429 1.73 8.21 9.25
CA LEU A 429 2.47 8.73 10.40
C LEU A 429 3.40 7.66 11.00
N GLY A 430 2.89 6.44 11.13
CA GLY A 430 3.65 5.29 11.58
C GLY A 430 4.82 4.91 10.68
N ALA A 431 4.60 4.95 9.37
CA ALA A 431 5.66 4.74 8.39
C ALA A 431 6.74 5.84 8.50
N ALA A 432 6.38 7.09 8.82
CA ALA A 432 7.37 8.14 9.07
C ALA A 432 8.13 7.93 10.39
N VAL A 433 7.49 7.40 11.44
CA VAL A 433 8.20 6.96 12.65
C VAL A 433 9.20 5.83 12.31
N GLN A 434 8.82 4.88 11.45
CA GLN A 434 9.74 3.85 10.99
C GLN A 434 10.95 4.42 10.22
N VAL A 435 10.75 5.49 9.45
CA VAL A 435 11.84 6.22 8.77
C VAL A 435 12.85 6.76 9.78
N TRP A 436 12.39 7.30 10.92
CA TRP A 436 13.27 7.80 11.97
C TRP A 436 14.22 6.72 12.48
N PHE A 437 13.70 5.52 12.76
CA PHE A 437 14.51 4.38 13.18
C PHE A 437 15.51 3.93 12.11
N CYS A 438 15.08 3.83 10.85
CA CYS A 438 16.00 3.47 9.75
C CYS A 438 17.09 4.52 9.54
N SER A 439 16.81 5.79 9.83
CA SER A 439 17.79 6.87 9.68
C SER A 439 18.84 6.83 10.78
N LEU A 440 18.48 6.46 12.02
CA LEU A 440 19.42 6.28 13.12
C LEU A 440 20.45 5.17 12.82
N ASP A 441 20.00 4.06 12.24
CA ASP A 441 20.87 2.95 11.81
C ASP A 441 21.84 3.33 10.68
N MET A 442 21.56 4.40 9.92
CA MET A 442 22.47 4.89 8.87
C MET A 442 23.61 5.77 9.42
N TYR A 443 23.48 6.29 10.66
CA TYR A 443 24.48 7.16 11.30
C TYR A 443 25.31 6.46 12.38
N MET A 444 24.96 5.22 12.75
CA MET A 444 25.79 4.31 13.55
C MET A 444 26.56 3.35 12.65
#